data_AF-A0A3S4HQY3-F1
#
_entry.id   AF-A0A3S4HQY3-F1
#
_cell.length_a   1.000
_cell.length_b   1.000
_cell.length_c   1.000
_cell.angle_alpha   90.00
_cell.angle_beta   90.00
_cell.angle_gamma   90.00
#
_symmetry.space_group_name_H-M   'P 1'
#
loop_
_entity.id
_entity.type
_entity.pdbx_description
1 polymer ?
#
loop_
_entity_poly.entity_id
_entity_poly.type
_entity_poly.pdbx_seq_one_letter_code
_entity_poly.pdbx_strand_id
1 'polypeptide(L)'
;MQRADAALAAGCDMVLVCNQPEEADAMLAALAPPPQPQLAERLERMAGKSRAEDWQRLIATPDFAAAQAAVRQLAMPKDALAGPQVGEAH
;
A
#
# COMPACT_ATOMS: atom_id res chain seq x y z
N MET A 1 -15.58 12.74 -5.88
CA MET A 1 -16.61 11.77 -6.30
C MET A 1 -16.30 11.10 -7.63
N GLN A 2 -16.34 11.81 -8.77
CA GLN A 2 -16.36 11.21 -10.11
C GLN A 2 -15.20 10.23 -10.42
N ARG A 3 -13.99 10.48 -9.88
CA ARG A 3 -12.83 9.59 -10.02
C ARG A 3 -12.99 8.28 -9.23
N ALA A 4 -13.56 8.34 -8.03
CA ALA A 4 -13.81 7.17 -7.19
C ALA A 4 -14.90 6.29 -7.82
N ASP A 5 -16.00 6.90 -8.27
CA ASP A 5 -17.09 6.20 -8.95
C ASP A 5 -16.60 5.52 -10.23
N ALA A 6 -15.78 6.22 -11.03
CA ALA A 6 -15.19 5.66 -12.23
C ALA A 6 -14.25 4.47 -11.94
N ALA A 7 -13.43 4.56 -10.88
CA ALA A 7 -12.55 3.46 -10.48
C ALA A 7 -13.36 2.22 -10.05
N LEU A 8 -14.38 2.40 -9.21
CA LEU A 8 -15.24 1.31 -8.77
C LEU A 8 -16.04 0.71 -9.93
N ALA A 9 -16.56 1.54 -10.84
CA ALA A 9 -17.26 1.08 -12.04
C ALA A 9 -16.34 0.32 -13.02
N ALA A 10 -15.04 0.68 -13.06
CA ALA A 10 -14.02 -0.05 -13.82
C ALA A 10 -13.64 -1.40 -13.18
N GLY A 11 -14.14 -1.70 -11.97
CA GLY A 11 -13.93 -2.98 -11.29
C GLY A 11 -12.86 -2.93 -10.19
N CYS A 12 -12.42 -1.75 -9.75
CA CYS A 12 -11.61 -1.64 -8.54
C CYS A 12 -12.42 -2.03 -7.30
N ASP A 13 -11.81 -2.76 -6.37
CA ASP A 13 -12.44 -3.14 -5.09
C ASP A 13 -12.37 -2.03 -4.03
N MET A 14 -11.42 -1.10 -4.18
CA MET A 14 -11.12 -0.02 -3.22
C MET A 14 -10.56 1.20 -3.95
N VAL A 15 -10.77 2.39 -3.37
CA VAL A 15 -10.18 3.66 -3.81
C VAL A 15 -9.28 4.18 -2.68
N LEU A 16 -8.09 4.66 -3.05
CA LEU A 16 -7.15 5.27 -2.11
C LEU A 16 -7.18 6.80 -2.24
N VAL A 17 -7.44 7.48 -1.12
CA VAL A 17 -7.30 8.93 -0.99
C VAL A 17 -6.10 9.17 -0.08
N CYS A 18 -5.02 9.69 -0.63
CA CYS A 18 -3.76 9.90 0.09
C CYS A 18 -3.50 11.40 0.28
N ASN A 19 -2.85 11.75 1.39
CA ASN A 19 -2.39 13.12 1.71
C ASN A 19 -3.51 14.19 1.84
N GLN A 20 -4.78 13.79 1.88
CA GLN A 20 -5.94 14.69 1.99
C GLN A 20 -7.03 14.06 2.88
N PRO A 21 -6.88 14.11 4.22
CA PRO A 21 -7.82 13.45 5.13
C PRO A 21 -9.24 14.03 5.08
N GLU A 22 -9.39 15.34 4.87
CA GLU A 22 -10.71 15.98 4.77
C GLU A 22 -11.48 15.49 3.53
N GLU A 23 -10.78 15.26 2.41
CA GLU A 23 -11.37 14.67 1.21
C GLU A 23 -11.75 13.20 1.45
N ALA A 24 -10.94 12.46 2.23
CA ALA A 24 -11.26 11.09 2.60
C ALA A 24 -12.55 11.02 3.45
N ASP A 25 -12.71 11.91 4.43
CA ASP A 25 -13.94 11.99 5.24
C ASP A 25 -15.16 12.33 4.38
N ALA A 26 -15.05 13.33 3.51
CA ALA A 26 -16.12 13.69 2.57
C ALA A 26 -16.49 12.52 1.63
N MET A 27 -15.48 11.77 1.17
CA MET A 27 -15.68 10.57 0.36
C MET A 27 -16.42 9.49 1.14
N LEU A 28 -15.97 9.16 2.36
CA LEU A 28 -16.61 8.15 3.20
C LEU A 28 -18.08 8.47 3.50
N ALA A 29 -18.41 9.76 3.68
CA ALA A 29 -19.78 10.19 3.93
C ALA A 29 -20.71 10.06 2.71
N ALA A 30 -20.17 10.15 1.49
CA ALA A 30 -20.96 10.24 0.27
C ALA A 30 -20.86 8.99 -0.63
N LEU A 31 -19.89 8.11 -0.42
CA LEU A 31 -19.58 7.02 -1.34
C LEU A 31 -20.71 5.98 -1.40
N ALA A 32 -21.17 5.70 -2.62
CA ALA A 32 -22.17 4.68 -2.91
C ALA A 32 -21.57 3.64 -3.87
N PRO A 33 -20.75 2.70 -3.37
CA PRO A 33 -20.10 1.72 -4.22
C PRO A 33 -21.12 0.75 -4.85
N PRO A 34 -20.88 0.25 -6.07
CA PRO A 34 -21.70 -0.82 -6.64
C PRO A 34 -21.62 -2.09 -5.77
N PRO A 35 -22.56 -3.03 -5.89
CA PRO A 35 -22.50 -4.31 -5.19
C PRO A 35 -21.21 -5.07 -5.51
N GLN A 36 -20.48 -5.48 -4.46
CA GLN A 36 -19.21 -6.21 -4.58
C GLN A 36 -19.27 -7.49 -3.73
N PRO A 37 -19.89 -8.59 -4.24
CA PRO A 37 -20.16 -9.78 -3.44
C PRO A 37 -18.90 -10.49 -2.92
N GLN A 38 -17.76 -10.30 -3.58
CA GLN A 38 -16.47 -10.90 -3.19
C GLN A 38 -15.60 -9.95 -2.36
N LEU A 39 -16.06 -8.74 -2.04
CA LEU A 39 -15.23 -7.71 -1.40
C LEU A 39 -14.64 -8.20 -0.09
N ALA A 40 -15.47 -8.77 0.80
CA ALA A 40 -15.02 -9.28 2.08
C ALA A 40 -13.93 -10.34 1.92
N GLU A 41 -14.12 -11.31 1.02
CA GLU A 41 -13.12 -12.36 0.76
C GLU A 41 -11.81 -11.78 0.21
N ARG A 42 -11.88 -10.80 -0.70
CA ARG A 42 -10.68 -10.14 -1.26
C ARG A 42 -9.92 -9.33 -0.21
N LEU A 43 -10.63 -8.65 0.69
CA LEU A 43 -10.02 -7.94 1.82
C LEU A 43 -9.34 -8.90 2.81
N GLU A 44 -10.02 -9.99 3.16
CA GLU A 44 -9.46 -11.02 4.06
C GLU A 44 -8.18 -11.66 3.50
N ARG A 45 -8.08 -11.84 2.17
CA ARG A 45 -6.84 -12.35 1.55
C ARG A 45 -5.64 -11.42 1.72
N MET A 46 -5.86 -10.11 1.86
CA MET A 46 -4.82 -9.11 2.09
C MET A 46 -4.45 -8.95 3.57
N ALA A 47 -5.23 -9.51 4.49
CA ALA A 47 -4.96 -9.42 5.91
C ALA A 47 -3.62 -10.09 6.28
N GLY A 48 -2.88 -9.47 7.20
CA GLY A 48 -1.64 -10.04 7.74
C GLY A 48 -1.92 -11.40 8.40
N LYS A 49 -1.23 -12.45 7.97
CA LYS A 49 -1.52 -13.84 8.37
C LYS A 49 -0.79 -14.33 9.62
N SER A 50 0.23 -13.61 10.06
CA SER A 50 1.08 -14.00 11.19
C SER A 50 0.89 -13.06 12.36
N ARG A 51 0.99 -13.60 13.58
CA ARG A 51 0.87 -12.80 14.80
C ARG A 51 2.13 -11.98 15.00
N ALA A 52 2.01 -10.88 15.75
CA ALA A 52 3.15 -10.02 16.07
C ALA A 52 4.28 -10.81 16.76
N GLU A 53 3.93 -11.74 17.67
CA GLU A 53 4.91 -12.59 18.37
C GLU A 53 5.67 -13.53 17.42
N ASP A 54 5.03 -14.01 16.35
CA ASP A 54 5.67 -14.88 15.35
C ASP A 54 6.71 -14.11 14.56
N TRP A 55 6.40 -12.85 14.19
CA TRP A 55 7.34 -11.95 13.54
C TRP A 55 8.54 -11.63 14.43
N GLN A 56 8.30 -11.35 15.71
CA GLN A 56 9.38 -11.08 16.66
C GLN A 56 10.34 -12.27 16.78
N ARG A 57 9.80 -13.48 16.87
CA ARG A 57 10.62 -14.70 16.89
C ARG A 57 11.40 -14.89 15.59
N LEU A 58 10.75 -14.71 14.43
CA LEU A 58 11.38 -14.85 13.12
C LEU A 58 12.54 -13.86 12.95
N ILE A 59 12.32 -12.59 13.30
CA ILE A 59 13.33 -11.53 13.14
C ILE A 59 14.56 -11.77 14.02
N ALA A 60 14.39 -12.44 15.16
CA ALA A 60 15.50 -12.81 16.05
C ALA A 60 16.32 -14.03 15.57
N THR A 61 15.93 -14.69 14.48
CA THR A 61 16.63 -15.88 13.98
C THR A 61 17.93 -15.53 13.25
N PRO A 62 18.97 -16.39 13.32
CA PRO A 62 20.18 -16.24 12.52
C PRO A 62 19.91 -16.24 11.01
N ASP A 63 18.94 -17.04 10.55
CA ASP A 63 18.58 -17.14 9.13
C ASP A 63 18.02 -15.81 8.61
N PHE A 64 17.18 -15.14 9.41
CA PHE A 64 16.68 -13.82 9.05
C PHE A 64 17.81 -12.77 9.05
N ALA A 65 18.74 -12.83 10.01
CA ALA A 65 19.91 -11.95 10.02
C ALA A 65 20.81 -12.16 8.78
N ALA A 66 21.01 -13.41 8.35
CA ALA A 66 21.73 -13.74 7.13
C ALA A 66 21.00 -13.20 5.88
N ALA A 67 19.68 -13.36 5.81
CA ALA A 67 18.87 -12.79 4.72
C ALA A 67 18.96 -11.25 4.68
N GLN A 68 18.92 -10.57 5.82
CA GLN A 68 19.13 -9.12 5.90
C GLN A 68 20.51 -8.72 5.37
N ALA A 69 21.57 -9.44 5.74
CA ALA A 69 22.91 -9.16 5.25
C ALA A 69 22.99 -9.30 3.72
N ALA A 70 22.37 -10.34 3.15
CA ALA A 70 22.30 -10.52 1.70
C ALA A 70 21.52 -9.40 1.01
N VAL A 71 20.33 -9.02 1.53
CA VAL A 71 19.51 -7.94 0.96
C VAL A 71 20.24 -6.59 1.01
N ARG A 72 20.99 -6.30 2.09
CA ARG A 72 21.78 -5.06 2.19
C ARG A 72 22.83 -4.93 1.08
N GLN A 73 23.40 -6.04 0.61
CA GLN A 73 24.37 -6.01 -0.50
C GLN A 73 23.72 -5.68 -1.85
N LEU A 74 22.41 -5.90 -1.98
CA LEU A 74 21.64 -5.56 -3.17
C LEU A 74 21.10 -4.13 -3.14
N ALA A 75 21.18 -3.44 -2.00
CA ALA A 75 20.63 -2.11 -1.85
C ALA A 75 21.44 -1.12 -2.69
N MET A 76 20.75 -0.41 -3.59
CA MET A 76 21.35 0.71 -4.30
C MET A 76 21.52 1.90 -3.35
N PRO A 77 22.58 2.72 -3.52
CA PRO A 77 22.71 3.97 -2.79
C PRO A 77 21.48 4.84 -3.04
N LYS A 78 21.08 5.61 -2.03
CA LYS A 78 19.88 6.46 -2.05
C LYS A 78 19.83 7.40 -3.27
N ASP A 79 20.99 7.81 -3.76
CA ASP A 79 21.14 8.75 -4.89
C ASP A 79 21.33 8.05 -6.23
N ALA A 80 21.34 6.71 -6.27
CA ALA A 80 21.56 5.95 -7.50
C ALA A 80 20.42 6.10 -8.53
N LEU A 81 19.26 6.60 -8.09
CA LEU A 81 18.12 6.97 -8.93
C LEU A 81 17.83 8.48 -8.89
N ALA A 82 18.78 9.30 -8.42
CA ALA A 82 18.65 10.75 -8.54
C ALA A 82 18.70 11.11 -10.03
N GLY A 83 17.51 11.25 -10.63
CA GLY A 83 17.36 11.77 -11.98
C GLY A 83 17.93 13.19 -12.07
N PRO A 84 18.21 13.68 -13.29
CA PRO A 84 18.59 15.08 -13.48
C PRO A 84 17.56 15.99 -12.79
N GLN A 85 18.03 17.09 -12.18
CA GLN A 85 17.13 18.12 -11.65
C GLN A 85 16.34 18.72 -12.82
N VAL A 86 15.19 18.14 -13.11
CA VAL A 86 14.16 18.78 -13.92
C VAL A 86 13.50 19.81 -13.02
N GLY A 87 13.94 21.06 -13.17
CA GLY A 87 13.27 22.19 -12.52
C GLY A 87 11.88 22.31 -13.12
N GLU A 88 10.87 21.81 -12.40
CA GLU A 88 9.47 22.10 -12.72
C GLU A 88 9.26 23.60 -12.47
N ALA A 89 9.12 24.35 -13.56
CA ALA A 89 8.83 25.76 -13.53
C ALA A 89 7.35 25.97 -13.16
N HIS A 90 7.16 26.83 -12.15
CA HIS A 90 5.92 27.51 -11.72
C HIS A 90 4.94 26.74 -10.84
#